data_AF-A0A7C5JYT7-F1
#
_entry.id   AF-A0A7C5JYT7-F1
#
_cell.length_a   1.000
_cell.length_b   1.000
_cell.length_c   1.000
_cell.angle_alpha   90.00
_cell.angle_beta   90.00
_cell.angle_gamma   90.00
#
_symmetry.space_group_name_H-M   'P 1'
#
loop_
_entity.id
_entity.type
_entity.pdbx_description
1 polymer ?
#
loop_
_entity_poly.entity_id
_entity_poly.type
_entity_poly.pdbx_seq_one_letter_code
_entity_poly.pdbx_strand_id
1 'polypeptide(L)'
;MGGKKKLSLKQMERMQMRKSEEEKKKKEKEKAAAVKEKKPAGILVPDVKGGKMLEELRRMRVLTPYAVASKFNIRISAAKDLLEHLESEGLVQLVSGNHNIKIYRAVD
;
A
#
# COMPACT_ATOMS: atom_id res chain seq x y z
N MET A 1 -50.92 -31.34 -8.51
CA MET A 1 -50.46 -31.99 -7.26
C MET A 1 -48.94 -31.82 -7.13
N GLY A 2 -48.44 -30.64 -6.76
CA GLY A 2 -47.01 -30.30 -6.80
C GLY A 2 -46.51 -29.73 -5.48
N GLY A 3 -46.36 -30.58 -4.46
CA GLY A 3 -45.81 -30.18 -3.16
C GLY A 3 -44.29 -30.30 -3.14
N LYS A 4 -43.58 -29.20 -2.87
CA LYS A 4 -42.13 -29.21 -2.61
C LYS A 4 -41.86 -30.11 -1.40
N LYS A 5 -41.26 -31.28 -1.63
CA LYS A 5 -40.73 -32.13 -0.55
C LYS A 5 -39.71 -31.32 0.25
N LYS A 6 -39.91 -31.23 1.57
CA LYS A 6 -38.93 -30.64 2.49
C LYS A 6 -37.60 -31.39 2.30
N LEU A 7 -36.52 -30.65 2.08
CA LEU A 7 -35.17 -31.22 1.96
C LEU A 7 -34.91 -32.11 3.17
N SER A 8 -34.28 -33.27 2.96
CA SER A 8 -33.91 -34.16 4.05
C SER A 8 -33.01 -33.41 5.03
N LEU A 9 -33.12 -33.67 6.34
CA LEU A 9 -32.29 -33.06 7.39
C LEU A 9 -30.79 -33.11 7.01
N LYS A 10 -30.37 -34.25 6.42
CA LYS A 10 -29.00 -34.48 5.94
C LYS A 10 -28.58 -33.60 4.76
N GLN A 11 -29.52 -33.16 3.93
CA GLN A 11 -29.26 -32.25 2.81
C GLN A 11 -29.16 -30.79 3.29
N MET A 12 -29.97 -30.41 4.29
CA MET A 12 -29.87 -29.07 4.90
C MET A 12 -28.55 -28.88 5.65
N GLU A 13 -28.11 -29.89 6.39
CA GLU A 13 -26.83 -29.87 7.12
C GLU A 13 -25.64 -29.70 6.17
N ARG A 14 -25.62 -30.45 5.05
CA ARG A 14 -24.57 -30.31 4.01
C ARG A 14 -24.55 -28.93 3.36
N MET A 15 -25.70 -28.30 3.15
CA MET A 15 -25.75 -26.93 2.60
C MET A 15 -25.27 -25.88 3.60
N GLN A 16 -25.60 -26.04 4.89
CA GLN A 16 -25.12 -25.13 5.93
C GLN A 16 -23.60 -25.22 6.11
N MET A 17 -23.03 -26.43 6.10
CA MET A 17 -21.58 -26.61 6.18
C MET A 17 -20.87 -25.90 5.02
N ARG A 18 -21.32 -26.12 3.77
CA ARG A 18 -20.73 -25.47 2.58
C ARG A 18 -20.80 -23.94 2.62
N LYS A 19 -21.95 -23.38 3.03
CA LYS A 19 -22.09 -21.92 3.20
C LYS A 19 -21.15 -21.37 4.27
N SER A 20 -21.01 -22.08 5.39
CA SER A 20 -20.13 -21.62 6.47
C SER A 20 -18.64 -21.68 6.10
N GLU A 21 -18.22 -22.64 5.27
CA GLU A 21 -16.85 -22.70 4.75
C GLU A 21 -16.56 -21.59 3.73
N GLU A 22 -17.52 -21.28 2.85
CA GLU A 22 -17.37 -20.16 1.90
C GLU A 22 -17.33 -18.79 2.61
N GLU A 23 -18.15 -18.60 3.65
CA GLU A 23 -18.11 -17.37 4.45
C GLU A 23 -16.82 -17.22 5.26
N LYS A 24 -16.28 -18.32 5.81
CA LYS A 24 -14.98 -18.30 6.49
C LYS A 24 -13.85 -17.94 5.53
N LYS A 25 -13.83 -18.54 4.33
CA LYS A 25 -12.83 -18.23 3.28
C LYS A 25 -12.94 -16.79 2.77
N LYS A 26 -14.15 -16.23 2.64
CA LYS A 26 -14.34 -14.82 2.28
C LYS A 26 -13.85 -13.87 3.38
N LYS A 27 -14.20 -14.16 4.64
CA LYS A 27 -13.73 -13.37 5.80
C LYS A 27 -12.23 -13.43 6.01
N GLU A 28 -11.59 -14.58 5.74
CA GLU A 28 -10.12 -14.68 5.78
C GLU A 28 -9.44 -13.88 4.66
N LYS A 29 -10.00 -13.90 3.44
CA LYS A 29 -9.49 -13.08 2.33
C LYS A 29 -9.66 -11.57 2.59
N GLU A 30 -10.78 -11.14 3.15
CA GLU A 30 -11.00 -9.74 3.53
C GLU A 30 -10.10 -9.30 4.69
N LYS A 31 -9.87 -10.16 5.69
CA LYS A 31 -8.92 -9.88 6.78
C LYS A 31 -7.47 -9.81 6.28
N ALA A 32 -7.08 -10.67 5.35
CA ALA A 32 -5.74 -10.62 4.73
C ALA A 32 -5.53 -9.36 3.87
N ALA A 33 -6.58 -8.87 3.21
CA ALA A 33 -6.54 -7.58 2.49
C ALA A 33 -6.47 -6.39 3.47
N ALA A 34 -7.27 -6.40 4.54
CA ALA A 34 -7.32 -5.31 5.52
C ALA A 34 -6.03 -5.15 6.35
N VAL A 35 -5.31 -6.25 6.64
CA VAL A 35 -4.02 -6.21 7.37
C VAL A 35 -2.89 -5.63 6.52
N LYS A 36 -2.98 -5.71 5.19
CA LYS A 36 -2.03 -5.07 4.27
C LYS A 36 -2.29 -3.57 4.09
N GLU A 37 -3.49 -3.09 4.41
CA GLU A 37 -3.97 -1.77 4.01
C GLU A 37 -3.87 -0.67 5.08
N LYS A 38 -3.64 -0.98 6.36
CA LYS A 38 -3.72 0.05 7.42
C LYS A 38 -2.61 -0.03 8.46
N LYS A 39 -1.36 0.11 8.02
CA LYS A 39 -0.38 0.75 8.91
C LYS A 39 -0.65 2.25 8.85
N PRO A 40 -0.94 2.94 9.97
CA PRO A 40 -1.04 4.39 9.95
C PRO A 40 0.31 4.92 9.46
N ALA A 41 0.33 5.49 8.25
CA ALA A 41 1.53 6.13 7.72
C ALA A 41 1.96 7.18 8.75
N GLY A 42 3.14 6.97 9.34
CA GLY A 42 3.68 7.82 10.38
C GLY A 42 3.78 9.23 9.84
N ILE A 43 3.22 10.18 10.58
CA ILE A 43 3.42 11.62 10.31
C ILE A 43 4.86 12.03 10.63
N LEU A 44 5.60 11.18 11.36
CA LEU A 44 7.04 11.36 11.51
C LEU A 44 7.70 11.16 10.15
N VAL A 45 8.09 12.27 9.54
CA VAL A 45 9.22 12.30 8.62
C VAL A 45 10.42 11.84 9.45
N PRO A 46 10.94 10.62 9.26
CA PRO A 46 12.16 10.23 9.95
C PRO A 46 13.24 11.23 9.52
N ASP A 47 13.86 11.81 10.53
CA ASP A 47 14.83 12.90 10.49
C ASP A 47 15.45 13.17 9.09
N VAL A 48 15.01 14.28 8.48
CA VAL A 48 15.34 14.77 7.13
C VAL A 48 16.86 14.96 6.92
N LYS A 49 17.67 14.83 7.98
CA LYS A 49 19.11 15.07 8.01
C LYS A 49 19.94 13.85 8.41
N GLY A 50 19.35 12.67 8.55
CA GLY A 50 20.12 11.45 8.69
C GLY A 50 20.75 11.09 7.35
N GLY A 51 22.08 11.15 7.21
CA GLY A 51 22.79 10.77 5.97
C GLY A 51 22.38 9.41 5.38
N LYS A 52 21.83 8.52 6.23
CA LYS A 52 21.21 7.25 5.83
C LYS A 52 20.06 7.40 4.84
N MET A 53 19.23 8.44 4.96
CA MET A 53 18.10 8.68 4.06
C MET A 53 18.59 9.07 2.67
N LEU A 54 19.59 9.95 2.59
CA LEU A 54 20.22 10.32 1.32
C LEU A 54 20.96 9.14 0.68
N GLU A 55 21.66 8.32 1.46
CA GLU A 55 22.30 7.10 0.95
C GLU A 55 21.27 6.12 0.38
N GLU A 56 20.14 5.93 1.05
CA GLU A 56 19.06 5.09 0.55
C GLU A 56 18.40 5.67 -0.71
N LEU A 57 18.21 6.99 -0.77
CA LEU A 57 17.71 7.68 -1.96
C LEU A 57 18.66 7.53 -3.14
N ARG A 58 19.98 7.65 -2.92
CA ARG A 58 21.02 7.44 -3.94
C ARG A 58 21.10 6.01 -4.45
N ARG A 59 20.85 5.01 -3.59
CA ARG A 59 20.77 3.60 -4.01
C ARG A 59 19.58 3.30 -4.91
N MET A 60 18.55 4.15 -4.91
CA MET A 60 17.38 3.94 -5.74
C MET A 60 17.61 4.48 -7.16
N ARG A 61 17.41 3.61 -8.15
CA ARG A 61 17.52 3.99 -9.57
C ARG A 61 16.46 5.01 -10.01
N VAL A 62 15.29 4.96 -9.39
CA VAL A 62 14.14 5.82 -9.74
C VAL A 62 13.50 6.33 -8.46
N LEU A 63 13.38 7.64 -8.35
CA LEU A 63 12.77 8.31 -7.22
C LEU A 63 11.38 8.79 -7.61
N THR A 64 10.38 8.30 -6.89
CA THR A 64 8.98 8.73 -7.05
C THR A 64 8.36 8.98 -5.68
N PRO A 65 7.36 9.87 -5.57
CA PRO A 65 6.69 10.13 -4.29
C PRO A 65 6.18 8.85 -3.62
N TYR A 66 5.67 7.89 -4.41
CA TYR A 66 5.19 6.61 -3.89
C TYR A 66 6.32 5.71 -3.37
N ALA A 67 7.45 5.62 -4.10
CA ALA A 67 8.59 4.81 -3.68
C ALA A 67 9.18 5.34 -2.36
N VAL A 68 9.34 6.66 -2.23
CA VAL A 68 9.82 7.32 -1.01
C VAL A 68 8.83 7.10 0.14
N ALA A 69 7.54 7.34 -0.09
CA ALA A 69 6.50 7.13 0.91
C ALA A 69 6.49 5.69 1.46
N SER A 70 6.59 4.71 0.57
CA SER A 70 6.54 3.29 0.94
C SER A 70 7.80 2.84 1.68
N LYS A 71 8.97 3.38 1.33
CA LYS A 71 10.25 3.05 1.98
C LYS A 71 10.34 3.62 3.39
N PHE A 72 10.01 4.91 3.51
CA PHE A 72 10.15 5.63 4.78
C PHE A 72 8.87 5.58 5.64
N ASN A 73 7.81 4.89 5.17
CA ASN A 73 6.49 4.82 5.80
C ASN A 73 5.91 6.22 6.13
N ILE A 74 6.20 7.20 5.28
CA ILE A 74 5.69 8.56 5.38
C ILE A 74 4.47 8.76 4.49
N ARG A 75 3.69 9.82 4.74
CA ARG A 75 2.58 10.22 3.86
C ARG A 75 3.11 10.64 2.49
N ILE A 76 2.29 10.40 1.45
CA ILE A 76 2.61 10.80 0.07
C ILE A 76 2.83 12.31 -0.05
N SER A 77 2.09 13.13 0.72
CA SER A 77 2.31 14.59 0.76
C SER A 77 3.72 14.92 1.24
N ALA A 78 4.11 14.40 2.41
CA ALA A 78 5.45 14.63 2.95
C ALA A 78 6.55 14.12 2.02
N ALA A 79 6.31 13.03 1.29
CA ALA A 79 7.24 12.54 0.28
C ALA A 79 7.36 13.48 -0.93
N LYS A 80 6.28 14.15 -1.35
CA LYS A 80 6.32 15.18 -2.40
C LYS A 80 7.13 16.38 -1.93
N ASP A 81 6.80 16.89 -0.74
CA ASP A 81 7.46 18.05 -0.16
C ASP A 81 8.97 17.77 0.01
N LEU A 82 9.33 16.58 0.51
CA LEU A 82 10.73 16.15 0.64
C LEU A 82 11.47 16.09 -0.70
N LEU A 83 10.85 15.54 -1.75
CA LEU A 83 11.48 15.47 -3.08
C LEU A 83 11.67 16.87 -3.69
N GLU A 84 10.71 17.78 -3.48
CA GLU A 84 10.82 19.18 -3.92
C GLU A 84 11.93 19.93 -3.16
N HIS A 85 12.05 19.68 -1.85
CA HIS A 85 13.15 20.23 -1.06
C HIS A 85 14.51 19.72 -1.54
N LEU A 86 14.66 18.41 -1.77
CA LEU A 86 15.91 17.84 -2.27
C LEU A 86 16.26 18.31 -3.69
N GLU A 87 15.24 18.61 -4.51
CA GLU A 87 15.42 19.22 -5.83
C GLU A 87 15.96 20.65 -5.71
N SER A 88 15.42 21.45 -4.77
CA SER A 88 15.91 22.80 -4.50
C SER A 88 17.35 22.84 -3.97
N GLU A 89 17.77 21.80 -3.25
CA GLU A 89 19.15 21.61 -2.78
C GLU A 89 20.08 21.04 -3.87
N GLY A 90 19.53 20.60 -5.02
CA GLY A 90 20.29 20.04 -6.14
C GLY A 90 20.74 18.58 -5.95
N LEU A 91 20.20 17.87 -4.98
CA LEU A 91 20.54 16.47 -4.68
C LEU A 91 19.80 15.47 -5.57
N VAL A 92 18.63 15.85 -6.06
CA VAL A 92 17.80 15.08 -7.00
C VAL A 92 17.36 15.96 -8.14
N GLN A 93 17.28 15.37 -9.33
CA GLN A 93 16.88 16.05 -10.54
C GLN A 93 15.53 15.50 -11.02
N LEU A 94 14.59 16.39 -11.32
CA LEU A 94 13.36 16.01 -11.99
C LEU A 94 13.68 15.62 -13.44
N VAL A 95 13.41 14.36 -13.79
CA VAL A 95 13.60 13.85 -15.16
C VAL A 95 12.37 14.11 -16.00
N SER A 96 11.19 13.81 -15.43
CA SER A 96 9.91 13.95 -16.12
C SER A 96 8.78 13.94 -15.11
N GLY A 97 7.74 14.74 -15.34
CA GLY A 97 6.54 14.63 -14.53
C GLY A 97 5.45 15.64 -14.83
N ASN A 98 4.29 15.35 -14.26
CA ASN A 98 3.14 16.25 -14.11
C ASN A 98 2.78 16.31 -12.62
N HIS A 99 1.79 17.12 -12.23
CA HIS A 99 1.33 17.30 -10.84
C HIS A 99 1.02 15.98 -10.11
N ASN A 100 0.56 14.97 -10.87
CA ASN A 100 0.19 13.66 -10.33
C ASN A 100 1.36 12.66 -10.28
N ILE A 101 2.26 12.71 -11.26
CA ILE A 101 3.35 11.74 -11.43
C ILE A 101 4.63 12.54 -11.61
N LYS A 102 5.48 12.58 -10.58
CA LYS A 102 6.82 13.17 -10.66
C LYS A 102 7.86 12.06 -10.59
N ILE A 103 8.80 12.07 -11.53
CA ILE A 103 9.87 11.10 -11.64
C ILE A 103 11.20 11.85 -11.49
N TYR A 104 11.91 11.48 -10.44
CA TYR A 104 13.19 12.04 -10.07
C TYR A 104 14.30 11.01 -10.26
N ARG A 105 15.52 11.53 -10.43
CA ARG A 105 16.77 10.79 -10.43
C ARG A 105 17.68 11.37 -9.33
N ALA A 106 18.46 10.52 -8.67
CA ALA A 106 19.54 10.98 -7.81
C ALA A 106 20.66 11.58 -8.66
N VAL A 107 21.10 12.79 -8.30
CA VAL A 107 22.30 13.41 -8.89
C VAL A 107 23.51 12.74 -8.24
N ASP A 108 24.36 12.15 -9.08
CA ASP A 108 25.61 11.48 -8.67
C ASP A 108 26.59 12.49 -8.05
#